data_AF-A0A6L9W6W5-F1
#
_entry.id   AF-A0A6L9W6W5-F1
#
_cell.length_a   1.000
_cell.length_b   1.000
_cell.length_c   1.000
_cell.angle_alpha   90.00
_cell.angle_beta   90.00
_cell.angle_gamma   90.00
#
_symmetry.space_group_name_H-M   'P 1'
#
loop_
_entity.id
_entity.type
_entity.pdbx_description
1 polymer ?
#
loop_
_entity_poly.entity_id
_entity_poly.type
_entity_poly.pdbx_seq_one_letter_code
_entity_poly.pdbx_strand_id
1 'polypeptide(L)'
;MTNRRSREQRLPDGRPTVVSLDWDYMYPSVLVDRSPGLFGSVAFVDPAELGLPPELVSRLESWWDRQEMLSGAFHRDQPPMSEVERRLGKQQDRELLTLAYDVRQALAPDVEVLLWGRPLEERPRSWWSD
;
A
#
# COMPACT_ATOMS: atom_id res chain seq x y z
N MET A 1 24.07 -19.52 -25.38
CA MET A 1 24.08 -19.48 -23.89
C MET A 1 23.80 -18.05 -23.46
N THR A 2 22.53 -17.68 -23.29
CA THR A 2 22.12 -16.33 -22.90
C THR A 2 21.96 -16.28 -21.39
N ASN A 3 22.83 -15.50 -20.73
CA ASN A 3 22.80 -15.25 -19.30
C ASN A 3 21.45 -14.65 -18.87
N ARG A 4 20.58 -15.47 -18.29
CA ARG A 4 19.48 -15.02 -17.41
C ARG A 4 20.11 -14.36 -16.18
N ARG A 5 20.39 -13.06 -16.24
CA ARG A 5 20.51 -12.26 -15.02
C ARG A 5 19.10 -11.78 -14.66
N SER A 6 18.41 -12.59 -13.86
CA SER A 6 17.35 -12.10 -12.98
C SER A 6 18.02 -11.11 -12.02
N ARG A 7 18.17 -9.87 -12.47
CA ARG A 7 18.71 -8.79 -11.64
C ARG A 7 17.57 -8.39 -10.73
N GLU A 8 17.71 -8.62 -9.44
CA GLU A 8 16.92 -7.93 -8.42
C GLU A 8 17.03 -6.43 -8.75
N GLN A 9 15.95 -5.83 -9.26
CA GLN A 9 15.96 -4.41 -9.63
C GLN A 9 15.57 -3.59 -8.41
N ARG A 10 16.36 -3.72 -7.35
CA ARG A 10 16.40 -2.78 -6.23
C ARG A 10 17.40 -1.67 -6.57
N LEU A 11 17.31 -0.54 -5.88
CA LEU A 11 18.30 0.52 -5.96
C LEU A 11 19.70 -0.03 -5.55
N PRO A 12 20.81 0.64 -5.95
CA PRO A 12 22.16 0.14 -5.68
C PRO A 12 22.48 -0.16 -4.22
N ASP A 13 21.73 0.43 -3.29
CA ASP A 13 21.81 0.26 -1.85
C ASP A 13 20.80 -0.77 -1.28
N GLY A 14 20.04 -1.45 -2.15
CA GLY A 14 19.06 -2.47 -1.76
C GLY A 14 17.67 -1.93 -1.45
N ARG A 15 17.41 -0.62 -1.60
CA ARG A 15 16.07 -0.05 -1.42
C ARG A 15 15.10 -0.46 -2.54
N PRO A 16 13.79 -0.52 -2.26
CA PRO A 16 12.77 -0.77 -3.29
C PRO A 16 12.82 0.27 -4.41
N THR A 17 12.54 -0.16 -5.64
CA THR A 17 12.25 0.72 -6.79
C THR A 17 10.74 0.92 -6.97
N VAL A 18 9.91 0.04 -6.41
CA VAL A 18 8.45 0.13 -6.45
C VAL A 18 7.88 -0.21 -5.07
N VAL A 19 7.10 0.69 -4.51
CA VAL A 19 6.38 0.49 -3.24
C VAL A 19 4.89 0.59 -3.51
N SER A 20 4.10 -0.35 -3.02
CA SER A 20 2.64 -0.30 -3.09
C SER A 20 2.04 -0.13 -1.70
N LEU A 21 1.03 0.72 -1.61
CA LEU A 21 0.10 0.70 -0.49
C LEU A 21 -1.00 -0.32 -0.81
N ASP A 22 -0.85 -1.50 -0.23
CA ASP A 22 -1.76 -2.63 -0.40
C ASP A 22 -2.19 -3.14 0.98
N TRP A 23 -3.44 -3.57 1.10
CA TRP A 23 -3.92 -4.24 2.32
C TRP A 23 -4.58 -5.58 2.00
N ASP A 24 -4.25 -6.58 2.79
CA ASP A 24 -4.91 -7.88 2.81
C ASP A 24 -5.02 -8.28 4.29
N TYR A 25 -5.99 -9.10 4.65
CA TYR A 25 -6.20 -9.53 6.04
C TYR A 25 -5.00 -10.30 6.62
N MET A 26 -4.09 -10.79 5.77
CA MET A 26 -2.85 -11.45 6.19
C MET A 26 -1.62 -10.53 6.18
N TYR A 27 -1.76 -9.26 5.79
CA TYR A 27 -0.63 -8.35 5.67
C TYR A 27 -0.36 -7.65 7.00
N PRO A 28 0.83 -7.77 7.60
CA PRO A 28 1.20 -7.10 8.84
C PRO A 28 1.48 -5.60 8.66
N SER A 29 1.50 -5.11 7.42
CA SER A 29 1.73 -3.70 7.08
C SER A 29 1.08 -3.38 5.74
N VAL A 30 0.74 -2.10 5.53
CA VAL A 30 0.19 -1.61 4.26
C VAL A 30 1.27 -1.39 3.19
N LEU A 31 2.55 -1.32 3.58
CA LEU A 31 3.65 -1.07 2.65
C LEU A 31 4.25 -2.38 2.13
N VAL A 32 4.20 -2.55 0.80
CA VAL A 32 4.68 -3.73 0.11
C VAL A 32 5.72 -3.35 -0.96
N ASP A 33 6.85 -4.04 -0.97
CA ASP A 33 7.84 -3.98 -2.03
C ASP A 33 7.30 -4.74 -3.24
N ARG A 34 7.10 -4.02 -4.34
CA ARG A 34 6.67 -4.56 -5.63
C ARG A 34 7.77 -4.45 -6.69
N SER A 35 9.01 -4.24 -6.27
CA SER A 35 10.15 -4.11 -7.18
C SER A 35 10.28 -5.33 -8.09
N PRO A 36 10.65 -5.15 -9.37
CA PRO A 36 10.81 -6.27 -10.29
C PRO A 36 11.82 -7.32 -9.79
N GLY A 37 11.46 -8.59 -9.91
CA GLY A 37 12.27 -9.73 -9.46
C GLY A 37 11.73 -10.42 -8.20
N LEU A 38 10.75 -9.82 -7.52
CA LEU A 38 10.01 -10.43 -6.42
C LEU A 38 8.88 -11.32 -6.97
N PHE A 39 9.23 -12.51 -7.47
CA PHE A 39 8.25 -13.43 -8.05
C PHE A 39 7.46 -14.14 -6.94
N GLY A 40 6.18 -13.80 -6.80
CA GLY A 40 5.20 -14.53 -5.97
C GLY A 40 5.31 -14.34 -4.45
N SER A 41 6.30 -13.57 -3.99
CA SER A 41 6.44 -13.20 -2.57
C SER A 41 5.91 -11.78 -2.34
N VAL A 42 5.09 -11.62 -1.31
CA VAL A 42 4.78 -10.32 -0.75
C VAL A 42 5.93 -9.97 0.17
N ALA A 43 6.76 -9.00 -0.24
CA ALA A 43 7.83 -8.49 0.60
C ALA A 43 7.33 -7.23 1.30
N PHE A 44 7.26 -7.24 2.62
CA PHE A 44 6.89 -6.06 3.40
C PHE A 44 8.08 -5.15 3.57
N VAL A 45 7.83 -3.85 3.58
CA VAL A 45 8.86 -2.83 3.75
C VAL A 45 8.69 -2.18 5.10
N ASP A 46 9.79 -2.05 5.84
CA ASP A 46 9.82 -1.23 7.04
C ASP A 46 9.78 0.25 6.64
N PRO A 47 8.80 1.04 7.12
CA PRO A 47 8.75 2.48 6.89
C PRO A 47 10.06 3.22 7.21
N ALA A 48 10.84 2.74 8.19
CA ALA A 48 12.14 3.29 8.55
C ALA A 48 13.21 3.05 7.47
N GLU A 49 13.18 1.90 6.79
CA GLU A 49 14.09 1.58 5.66
C GLU A 49 13.85 2.50 4.45
N LEU A 50 12.64 3.02 4.33
CA LEU A 50 12.24 4.00 3.31
C LEU A 50 12.57 5.44 3.68
N GLY A 51 12.99 5.70 4.92
CA GLY A 51 13.23 7.06 5.42
C GLY A 51 11.96 7.90 5.52
N LEU A 52 10.80 7.27 5.73
CA LEU A 52 9.54 8.01 5.89
C LEU A 52 9.54 8.84 7.18
N PRO A 53 8.95 10.05 7.17
CA PRO A 53 8.79 10.85 8.38
C PRO A 53 7.99 10.09 9.45
N PRO A 54 8.37 10.16 10.75
CA PRO A 54 7.68 9.43 11.82
C PRO A 54 6.17 9.69 11.90
N GLU A 55 5.76 10.92 11.60
CA GLU A 55 4.33 11.30 11.57
C GLU A 55 3.57 10.56 10.46
N LEU A 56 4.19 10.34 9.30
CA LEU A 56 3.60 9.58 8.21
C LEU A 56 3.52 8.10 8.54
N VAL A 57 4.56 7.54 9.18
CA VAL A 57 4.55 6.16 9.68
C VAL A 57 3.39 5.94 10.64
N SER A 58 3.23 6.83 11.63
CA SER A 58 2.15 6.75 12.61
C SER A 58 0.76 6.81 11.95
N ARG A 59 0.60 7.62 10.90
CA ARG A 59 -0.65 7.71 10.14
C ARG A 59 -0.94 6.44 9.34
N LEU A 60 0.07 5.81 8.75
CA LEU A 60 -0.06 4.53 8.02
C LEU A 60 -0.46 3.39 8.99
N GLU A 61 0.18 3.31 10.15
CA GLU A 61 -0.15 2.34 11.20
C GLU A 61 -1.58 2.55 11.72
N SER A 62 -1.94 3.81 12.02
CA SER A 62 -3.29 4.14 12.49
C SER A 62 -4.36 3.80 11.45
N TRP A 63 -4.06 3.99 10.16
CA TRP A 63 -4.96 3.57 9.07
C TRP A 63 -5.11 2.05 9.05
N TRP A 64 -4.01 1.31 9.13
CA TRP A 64 -4.00 -0.15 9.14
C TRP A 64 -4.80 -0.71 10.32
N ASP A 65 -4.61 -0.18 11.53
CA ASP A 65 -5.36 -0.59 12.73
C ASP A 65 -6.87 -0.44 12.54
N ARG A 66 -7.31 0.70 11.98
CA ARG A 66 -8.73 0.93 11.72
C ARG A 66 -9.26 0.02 10.63
N GLN A 67 -8.47 -0.25 9.59
CA GLN A 67 -8.84 -1.17 8.53
C GLN A 67 -8.97 -2.61 9.04
N GLU A 68 -8.09 -3.04 9.94
CA GLU A 68 -8.14 -4.35 10.59
C GLU A 68 -9.35 -4.50 11.51
N MET A 69 -9.72 -3.44 12.24
CA MET A 69 -10.95 -3.43 13.03
C MET A 69 -12.20 -3.57 12.16
N LEU A 70 -12.24 -2.89 11.00
CA LEU A 70 -13.33 -3.01 10.04
C LEU A 70 -13.36 -4.43 9.44
N SER A 71 -12.21 -4.97 9.02
CA SER A 71 -12.09 -6.29 8.40
C SER A 71 -12.48 -7.44 9.34
N GLY A 72 -12.03 -7.37 10.59
CA GLY A 72 -12.30 -8.36 11.63
C GLY A 72 -13.78 -8.40 12.04
N ALA A 73 -14.51 -7.29 11.89
CA ALA A 73 -15.96 -7.26 12.06
C ALA A 73 -16.68 -8.04 10.94
N PHE A 74 -16.15 -8.05 9.72
CA PHE A 74 -16.76 -8.73 8.55
C PHE A 74 -16.63 -10.26 8.58
N HIS A 75 -15.66 -10.81 9.30
CA HIS A 75 -15.38 -12.25 9.31
C HIS A 75 -16.21 -13.05 10.32
N ARG A 76 -16.85 -12.40 11.31
CA ARG A 76 -17.45 -13.12 12.45
C ARG A 76 -18.83 -13.70 12.22
N ASP A 77 -19.59 -13.21 11.26
CA ASP A 77 -20.85 -13.73 10.73
C ASP A 77 -21.09 -12.87 9.49
N GLN A 78 -21.52 -13.41 8.35
CA GLN A 78 -21.69 -12.62 7.11
C GLN A 78 -23.14 -12.12 6.93
N PRO A 79 -23.60 -11.03 7.58
CA PRO A 79 -24.67 -10.23 7.02
C PRO A 79 -24.11 -9.35 5.88
N PRO A 80 -24.97 -8.87 4.97
CA PRO A 80 -24.57 -7.85 4.00
C PRO A 80 -24.08 -6.60 4.73
N MET A 81 -22.99 -6.00 4.21
CA MET A 81 -22.38 -4.79 4.74
C MET A 81 -23.43 -3.70 4.99
N SER A 82 -23.44 -3.13 6.19
CA SER A 82 -24.31 -2.01 6.54
C SER A 82 -23.91 -0.76 5.76
N GLU A 83 -24.83 0.21 5.69
CA GLU A 83 -24.55 1.50 5.05
C GLU A 83 -23.45 2.30 5.76
N VAL A 84 -23.38 2.17 7.09
CA VAL A 84 -22.32 2.81 7.89
C VAL A 84 -20.96 2.21 7.54
N GLU A 85 -20.86 0.89 7.47
CA GLU A 85 -19.61 0.20 7.10
C GLU A 85 -19.17 0.54 5.67
N ARG A 86 -20.10 0.61 4.71
CA ARG A 86 -19.80 1.07 3.34
C ARG A 86 -19.20 2.47 3.34
N ARG A 87 -19.77 3.39 4.12
CA ARG A 87 -19.27 4.77 4.22
C ARG A 87 -17.89 4.83 4.87
N LEU A 88 -17.67 4.04 5.92
CA LEU A 88 -16.36 3.93 6.57
C LEU A 88 -15.31 3.34 5.62
N GLY A 89 -15.64 2.30 4.86
CA GLY A 89 -14.77 1.75 3.82
C GLY A 89 -14.40 2.79 2.77
N LYS A 90 -15.38 3.54 2.24
CA LYS A 90 -15.12 4.66 1.32
C LYS A 90 -14.21 5.73 1.95
N GLN A 91 -14.36 6.02 3.24
CA GLN A 91 -13.51 6.97 3.95
C GLN A 91 -12.08 6.44 4.08
N GLN A 92 -11.91 5.15 4.42
CA GLN A 92 -10.60 4.50 4.50
C GLN A 92 -9.89 4.53 3.16
N ASP A 93 -10.59 4.24 2.06
CA ASP A 93 -9.95 4.25 0.74
C ASP A 93 -9.49 5.65 0.33
N ARG A 94 -10.27 6.69 0.65
CA ARG A 94 -9.90 8.09 0.40
C ARG A 94 -8.68 8.48 1.22
N GLU A 95 -8.64 8.07 2.50
CA GLU A 95 -7.49 8.32 3.36
C GLU A 95 -6.24 7.59 2.87
N LEU A 96 -6.36 6.32 2.44
CA LEU A 96 -5.25 5.55 1.90
C LEU A 96 -4.67 6.20 0.63
N LEU A 97 -5.53 6.76 -0.22
CA LEU A 97 -5.09 7.52 -1.39
C LEU A 97 -4.29 8.77 -0.99
N THR A 98 -4.76 9.53 0.01
CA THR A 98 -4.00 10.67 0.54
C THR A 98 -2.65 10.21 1.09
N LEU A 99 -2.62 9.12 1.86
CA LEU A 99 -1.38 8.54 2.38
C LEU A 99 -0.45 8.09 1.27
N ALA A 100 -0.95 7.52 0.18
CA ALA A 100 -0.13 7.12 -0.97
C ALA A 100 0.54 8.34 -1.64
N TYR A 101 -0.17 9.46 -1.76
CA TYR A 101 0.42 10.71 -2.24
C TYR A 101 1.46 11.27 -1.27
N ASP A 102 1.19 11.24 0.04
CA ASP A 102 2.13 11.67 1.08
C ASP A 102 3.42 10.81 1.05
N VAL A 103 3.28 9.48 0.89
CA VAL A 103 4.41 8.55 0.71
C VAL A 103 5.19 8.89 -0.55
N ARG A 104 4.53 9.10 -1.70
CA ARG A 104 5.20 9.51 -2.94
C ARG A 104 6.00 10.81 -2.78
N GLN A 105 5.49 11.77 -2.01
CA GLN A 105 6.19 13.02 -1.73
C GLN A 105 7.40 12.84 -0.80
N ALA A 106 7.32 11.91 0.15
CA ALA A 106 8.38 11.63 1.10
C ALA A 106 9.53 10.80 0.50
N LEU A 107 9.22 9.94 -0.47
CA LEU A 107 10.19 9.06 -1.12
C LEU A 107 11.04 9.78 -2.18
N ALA A 108 12.16 9.15 -2.52
CA ALA A 108 13.00 9.62 -3.61
C ALA A 108 12.26 9.50 -4.97
N PRO A 109 12.50 10.42 -5.94
CA PRO A 109 11.75 10.46 -7.21
C PRO A 109 11.90 9.23 -8.11
N ASP A 110 12.89 8.38 -7.83
CA ASP A 110 13.18 7.13 -8.52
C ASP A 110 12.44 5.92 -7.94
N VAL A 111 11.64 6.12 -6.88
CA VAL A 111 10.75 5.10 -6.33
C VAL A 111 9.33 5.32 -6.85
N GLU A 112 8.81 4.35 -7.60
CA GLU A 112 7.42 4.35 -8.04
C GLU A 112 6.50 3.99 -6.88
N VAL A 113 5.42 4.76 -6.71
CA VAL A 113 4.40 4.49 -5.69
C VAL A 113 3.11 4.02 -6.34
N LEU A 114 2.63 2.86 -5.89
CA LEU A 114 1.39 2.24 -6.31
C LEU A 114 0.35 2.30 -5.19
N LEU A 115 -0.91 2.24 -5.58
CA LEU A 115 -2.04 2.01 -4.68
C LEU A 115 -2.84 0.82 -5.23
N TRP A 116 -2.98 -0.23 -4.41
CA TRP A 116 -3.59 -1.49 -4.83
C TRP A 116 -2.95 -2.09 -6.10
N GLY A 117 -1.61 -2.05 -6.15
CA GLY A 117 -0.81 -2.55 -7.26
C GLY A 117 -0.95 -1.77 -8.58
N ARG A 118 -1.53 -0.56 -8.57
CA ARG A 118 -1.65 0.31 -9.76
C ARG A 118 -1.01 1.67 -9.54
N PRO A 119 -0.40 2.30 -10.58
CA PRO A 119 0.14 3.64 -10.47
C PRO A 119 -0.91 4.67 -10.03
N LEU A 120 -0.50 5.67 -9.25
CA LEU A 120 -1.41 6.70 -8.74
C LEU A 120 -2.02 7.54 -9.87
N GLU A 121 -1.27 7.73 -10.95
CA GLU A 121 -1.64 8.52 -12.13
C GLU A 121 -2.75 7.85 -12.96
N GLU A 122 -2.87 6.54 -12.89
CA GLU A 122 -3.88 5.76 -13.64
C GLU A 122 -5.27 5.79 -12.98
N ARG A 123 -5.42 6.43 -11.82
CA ARG A 123 -6.71 6.48 -11.11
C ARG A 123 -7.57 7.66 -11.58
N PRO A 124 -8.68 7.43 -12.30
CA PRO A 124 -9.56 8.51 -12.71
C PRO A 124 -10.26 9.11 -11.49
N ARG A 125 -10.41 10.44 -11.49
CA ARG A 125 -11.21 11.19 -10.48
C ARG A 125 -12.63 10.64 -10.29
N SER A 126 -13.18 9.97 -11.30
CA SER A 126 -14.52 9.37 -11.30
C SER A 126 -14.68 8.13 -10.44
N TRP A 127 -13.60 7.54 -9.92
CA TRP A 127 -13.70 6.37 -9.05
C TRP A 127 -14.38 6.67 -7.70
N TRP A 128 -14.59 7.95 -7.41
CA TRP A 128 -15.20 8.47 -6.18
C TRP A 128 -16.48 9.26 -6.41
N SER A 129 -17.01 9.29 -7.63
CA SER A 129 -18.35 9.83 -7.87
C SER A 129 -19.36 8.92 -7.17
N ASP A 130 -20.05 9.48 -6.18
CA ASP A 130 -21.13 8.80 -5.44
C ASP A 130 -22.26 8.28 -6.35
#